data_AF-A0A427MG76-F1
#
_entry.id   AF-A0A427MG76-F1
#
_cell.length_a   1.000
_cell.length_b   1.000
_cell.length_c   1.000
_cell.angle_alpha   90.00
_cell.angle_beta   90.00
_cell.angle_gamma   90.00
#
_symmetry.space_group_name_H-M   'P 1'
#
loop_
_entity.id
_entity.type
_entity.pdbx_description
1 polymer ?
#
loop_
_entity_poly.entity_id
_entity_poly.type
_entity_poly.pdbx_seq_one_letter_code
_entity_poly.pdbx_strand_id
1 'polypeptide(L)'
;MRLKLVTATSLLALCLVTTAQSVEINQDGANAVKDTLTKLLPEDLAKSGLITVNPAGTRYEIIYDLVKLLGKSDPASFAISGLTPFSMFATPLDSGLWNIEGDDKFNVSGHFKGPDQKPTDFAYSIASLVYTGVFDPAISYLRSGTFNAKDIKVSSKSDTEEVHASIAGIDQKLSSTDSAGGNGRIDFAGTGSMTNFFEQVSSQQTPPVEIRADSIDVAGEVKGLPAKQIRDMIFFVLDHVDEKELSPENSDKIKGILKQAFPVLASFSETIGVNNLTVSTEVGKGGAKAFGYNVVMDGPTDAMRFGFGMNAQDISVDTPLMPASYSTFMPTSFDLQVAVPNLDFAGFGDAFMAMDFNDKTSEKSGEEMAKKLFRDGRIAVEFPKISAKSDVYDIDMTGKIEGRVDAEKDYSMEATILARDLDKTIAAVQELAKTDPDLNQVSFGIMMVKGFAKTDADGRSRWDISISRDGSISVNGQVVKEADQP
;
A
#
# COMPACT_ATOMS: atom_id res chain seq x y z
N MET A 1 -4.36 16.40 -8.40
CA MET A 1 -5.21 15.69 -9.39
C MET A 1 -5.00 14.17 -9.36
N ARG A 2 -3.77 13.66 -9.16
CA ARG A 2 -3.51 12.20 -9.04
C ARG A 2 -4.34 11.48 -7.96
N LEU A 3 -4.64 12.13 -6.82
CA LEU A 3 -5.55 11.57 -5.81
C LEU A 3 -7.02 11.54 -6.25
N LYS A 4 -7.47 12.46 -7.11
CA LYS A 4 -8.88 12.62 -7.50
C LYS A 4 -9.33 11.61 -8.57
N LEU A 5 -8.40 11.11 -9.39
CA LEU A 5 -8.69 10.05 -10.37
C LEU A 5 -8.86 8.70 -9.66
N VAL A 6 -8.05 8.43 -8.64
CA VAL A 6 -8.22 7.24 -7.77
C VAL A 6 -9.55 7.30 -7.03
N THR A 7 -9.99 8.48 -6.58
CA THR A 7 -11.31 8.67 -5.95
C THR A 7 -12.49 8.30 -6.86
N ALA A 8 -12.37 8.53 -8.18
CA ALA A 8 -13.44 8.16 -9.14
C ALA A 8 -13.59 6.64 -9.30
N THR A 9 -12.48 5.89 -9.21
CA THR A 9 -12.49 4.41 -9.18
C THR A 9 -12.97 3.88 -7.82
N SER A 10 -12.67 4.57 -6.71
CA SER A 10 -13.16 4.21 -5.37
C SER A 10 -14.67 4.44 -5.20
N LEU A 11 -15.30 5.31 -6.01
CA LEU A 11 -16.74 5.57 -5.96
C LEU A 11 -17.59 4.35 -6.37
N LEU A 12 -17.05 3.45 -7.21
CA LEU A 12 -17.74 2.20 -7.57
C LEU A 12 -17.79 1.19 -6.41
N ALA A 13 -16.92 1.32 -5.40
CA ALA A 13 -16.89 0.46 -4.22
C ALA A 13 -17.73 0.98 -3.04
N LEU A 14 -18.18 2.24 -3.06
CA LEU A 14 -18.81 2.91 -1.89
C LEU A 14 -20.30 3.22 -2.04
N CYS A 15 -20.95 2.85 -3.14
CA CYS A 15 -22.37 3.16 -3.36
C CYS A 15 -23.24 1.92 -3.50
N LEU A 16 -23.09 0.97 -2.58
CA LEU A 16 -24.19 0.08 -2.22
C LEU A 16 -24.34 0.26 -0.72
N VAL A 17 -25.13 1.25 -0.31
CA VAL A 17 -25.76 1.21 1.00
C VAL A 17 -27.16 0.79 0.66
N THR A 18 -27.56 -0.43 0.98
CA THR A 18 -28.98 -0.78 1.01
C THR A 18 -29.29 -1.14 2.44
N THR A 19 -30.35 -0.56 3.00
CA THR A 19 -31.06 -1.13 4.15
C THR A 19 -32.34 -1.70 3.59
N ALA A 20 -32.22 -2.82 2.90
CA ALA A 20 -33.29 -3.33 2.06
C ALA A 20 -33.52 -4.81 2.41
N GLN A 21 -34.26 -5.03 3.50
CA GLN A 21 -34.93 -6.30 3.74
C GLN A 21 -35.95 -6.51 2.62
N SER A 22 -35.88 -7.69 1.97
CA SER A 22 -36.87 -8.25 1.03
C SER A 22 -37.69 -7.21 0.25
N VAL A 23 -37.04 -6.48 -0.65
CA VAL A 23 -37.75 -5.52 -1.50
C VAL A 23 -38.38 -6.28 -2.66
N GLU A 24 -39.70 -6.30 -2.72
CA GLU A 24 -40.44 -6.82 -3.88
C GLU A 24 -39.93 -6.18 -5.17
N ILE A 25 -39.65 -6.98 -6.21
CA ILE A 25 -39.16 -6.48 -7.50
C ILE A 25 -40.29 -5.73 -8.22
N ASN A 26 -40.41 -4.45 -7.93
CA ASN A 26 -41.41 -3.56 -8.49
C ASN A 26 -40.90 -2.10 -8.45
N GLN A 27 -41.71 -1.16 -8.94
CA GLN A 27 -41.28 0.24 -9.03
C GLN A 27 -41.05 0.89 -7.66
N ASP A 28 -41.85 0.55 -6.64
CA ASP A 28 -41.67 1.07 -5.29
C ASP A 28 -40.35 0.60 -4.70
N GLY A 29 -39.99 -0.66 -4.97
CA GLY A 29 -38.72 -1.23 -4.58
C GLY A 29 -37.53 -0.60 -5.29
N ALA A 30 -37.67 -0.33 -6.60
CA ALA A 30 -36.66 0.40 -7.36
C ALA A 30 -36.44 1.81 -6.79
N ASN A 31 -37.53 2.51 -6.43
CA ASN A 31 -37.46 3.82 -5.79
C ASN A 31 -36.74 3.74 -4.43
N ALA A 32 -37.03 2.74 -3.61
CA ALA A 32 -36.36 2.55 -2.31
C ALA A 32 -34.85 2.30 -2.46
N VAL A 33 -34.44 1.49 -3.44
CA VAL A 33 -33.02 1.28 -3.76
C VAL A 33 -32.39 2.61 -4.20
N LYS A 34 -33.01 3.33 -5.13
CA LYS A 34 -32.54 4.64 -5.60
C LYS A 34 -32.39 5.65 -4.46
N ASP A 35 -33.38 5.75 -3.58
CA ASP A 35 -33.35 6.67 -2.45
C ASP A 35 -32.18 6.36 -1.52
N THR A 36 -31.88 5.07 -1.31
CA THR A 36 -30.73 4.69 -0.49
C THR A 36 -29.40 5.02 -1.17
N LEU A 37 -29.28 4.78 -2.48
CA LEU A 37 -28.08 5.10 -3.26
C LEU A 37 -27.80 6.59 -3.36
N THR A 38 -28.85 7.41 -3.37
CA THR A 38 -28.72 8.87 -3.51
C THR A 38 -28.63 9.61 -2.17
N LYS A 39 -28.82 8.91 -1.04
CA LYS A 39 -28.89 9.50 0.30
C LYS A 39 -27.66 10.33 0.70
N LEU A 40 -26.48 9.95 0.22
CA LEU A 40 -25.21 10.64 0.52
C LEU A 40 -24.79 11.64 -0.55
N LEU A 41 -25.56 11.78 -1.62
CA LEU A 41 -25.24 12.75 -2.66
C LEU A 41 -25.73 14.13 -2.26
N PRO A 42 -25.00 15.20 -2.63
CA PRO A 42 -25.54 16.55 -2.62
C PRO A 42 -26.91 16.62 -3.29
N GLU A 43 -27.82 17.42 -2.75
CA GLU A 43 -29.23 17.45 -3.17
C GLU A 43 -29.42 17.67 -4.68
N ASP A 44 -28.57 18.50 -5.28
CA ASP A 44 -28.57 18.78 -6.72
C ASP A 44 -28.16 17.56 -7.55
N LEU A 45 -27.17 16.78 -7.09
CA LEU A 45 -26.75 15.53 -7.74
C LEU A 45 -27.76 14.42 -7.52
N ALA A 46 -28.32 14.27 -6.32
CA ALA A 46 -29.37 13.29 -6.02
C ALA A 46 -30.60 13.45 -6.95
N LYS A 47 -30.93 14.70 -7.29
CA LYS A 47 -32.07 15.03 -8.17
C LYS A 47 -31.71 15.11 -9.67
N SER A 48 -30.43 15.02 -10.04
CA SER A 48 -29.95 15.22 -11.42
C SER A 48 -30.29 14.09 -12.39
N GLY A 49 -30.72 12.94 -11.88
CA GLY A 49 -30.83 11.69 -12.64
C GLY A 49 -29.51 10.94 -12.80
N LEU A 50 -28.47 11.30 -12.02
CA LEU A 50 -27.19 10.57 -11.96
C LEU A 50 -27.38 9.07 -11.71
N ILE A 51 -28.31 8.71 -10.82
CA ILE A 51 -28.65 7.31 -10.51
C ILE A 51 -30.10 7.08 -10.87
N THR A 52 -30.35 6.06 -11.68
CA THR A 52 -31.69 5.54 -11.95
C THR A 52 -31.74 4.06 -11.62
N VAL A 53 -32.90 3.60 -11.12
CA VAL A 53 -33.11 2.20 -10.76
C VAL A 53 -34.42 1.76 -11.37
N ASN A 54 -34.39 0.65 -12.10
CA ASN A 54 -35.55 0.09 -12.80
C ASN A 54 -35.74 -1.38 -12.41
N PRO A 55 -36.98 -1.86 -12.25
CA PRO A 55 -37.26 -3.29 -12.19
C PRO A 55 -36.90 -3.96 -13.53
N ALA A 56 -36.19 -5.07 -13.47
CA ALA A 56 -35.72 -5.81 -14.64
C ALA A 56 -35.91 -7.33 -14.44
N GLY A 57 -37.14 -7.81 -14.63
CA GLY A 57 -37.47 -9.22 -14.38
C GLY A 57 -37.46 -9.55 -12.90
N THR A 58 -36.49 -10.35 -12.44
CA THR A 58 -36.34 -10.79 -11.03
C THR A 58 -35.28 -9.99 -10.27
N ARG A 59 -34.79 -8.89 -10.84
CA ARG A 59 -33.69 -8.08 -10.31
C ARG A 59 -33.94 -6.60 -10.57
N TYR A 60 -33.08 -5.73 -10.06
CA TYR A 60 -33.04 -4.32 -10.42
C TYR A 60 -31.88 -4.04 -11.36
N GLU A 61 -32.11 -3.17 -12.33
CA GLU A 61 -31.07 -2.51 -13.09
C GLU A 61 -30.78 -1.16 -12.46
N ILE A 62 -29.53 -0.90 -12.10
CA ILE A 62 -29.05 0.37 -11.56
C ILE A 62 -28.16 1.00 -12.63
N ILE A 63 -28.56 2.17 -13.13
CA ILE A 63 -27.85 2.88 -14.19
C ILE A 63 -27.26 4.17 -13.62
N TYR A 64 -25.97 4.36 -13.85
CA TYR A 64 -25.20 5.54 -13.45
C TYR A 64 -24.88 6.40 -14.69
N ASP A 65 -25.50 7.57 -14.80
CA ASP A 65 -25.22 8.55 -15.84
C ASP A 65 -24.13 9.54 -15.38
N LEU A 66 -22.88 9.12 -15.55
CA LEU A 66 -21.70 9.88 -15.08
C LEU A 66 -21.55 11.25 -15.74
N VAL A 67 -22.20 11.50 -16.89
CA VAL A 67 -22.20 12.83 -17.54
C VAL A 67 -22.84 13.87 -16.62
N LYS A 68 -23.78 13.46 -15.76
CA LYS A 68 -24.44 14.36 -14.79
C LYS A 68 -23.47 14.95 -13.77
N LEU A 69 -22.36 14.28 -13.48
CA LEU A 69 -21.31 14.82 -12.59
C LEU A 69 -20.61 16.04 -13.19
N LEU A 70 -20.71 16.24 -14.51
CA LEU A 70 -20.02 17.29 -15.25
C LEU A 70 -20.89 18.52 -15.49
N GLY A 71 -22.13 18.55 -14.99
CA GLY A 71 -23.08 19.63 -15.26
C GLY A 71 -22.61 21.04 -14.87
N LYS A 72 -21.58 21.15 -14.02
CA LYS A 72 -20.98 22.42 -13.56
C LYS A 72 -19.54 22.66 -14.07
N SER A 73 -18.98 21.78 -14.90
CA SER A 73 -17.63 21.98 -15.43
C SER A 73 -17.62 23.00 -16.57
N ASP A 74 -16.67 23.93 -16.56
CA ASP A 74 -16.41 24.82 -17.71
C ASP A 74 -15.75 24.03 -18.85
N PRO A 75 -16.40 23.87 -20.02
CA PRO A 75 -15.87 23.13 -21.17
C PRO A 75 -14.53 23.66 -21.69
N ALA A 76 -14.23 24.94 -21.46
CA ALA A 76 -12.94 25.55 -21.83
C ALA A 76 -11.79 25.12 -20.91
N SER A 77 -12.11 24.62 -19.72
CA SER A 77 -11.17 24.11 -18.72
C SER A 77 -11.14 22.59 -18.66
N PHE A 78 -12.24 21.92 -18.97
CA PHE A 78 -12.38 20.48 -18.89
C PHE A 78 -13.48 20.01 -19.84
N ALA A 79 -13.18 19.06 -20.72
CA ALA A 79 -14.18 18.35 -21.49
C ALA A 79 -13.83 16.87 -21.57
N ILE A 80 -14.86 16.03 -21.69
CA ILE A 80 -14.73 14.59 -21.87
C ILE A 80 -15.85 14.12 -22.80
N SER A 81 -15.51 13.20 -23.68
CA SER A 81 -16.35 12.57 -24.68
C SER A 81 -16.31 11.06 -24.49
N GLY A 82 -17.34 10.36 -25.00
CA GLY A 82 -17.42 8.90 -24.95
C GLY A 82 -17.92 8.32 -23.62
N LEU A 83 -18.28 9.15 -22.64
CA LEU A 83 -18.96 8.70 -21.41
C LEU A 83 -20.33 8.12 -21.77
N THR A 84 -20.48 6.82 -21.60
CA THR A 84 -21.76 6.12 -21.66
C THR A 84 -22.25 5.83 -20.25
N PRO A 85 -23.57 5.75 -20.02
CA PRO A 85 -24.08 5.26 -18.75
C PRO A 85 -23.53 3.87 -18.44
N PHE A 86 -23.19 3.65 -17.18
CA PHE A 86 -22.74 2.38 -16.63
C PHE A 86 -23.94 1.66 -16.01
N SER A 87 -24.10 0.35 -16.23
CA SER A 87 -25.26 -0.40 -15.73
C SER A 87 -24.84 -1.60 -14.92
N MET A 88 -25.48 -1.80 -13.78
CA MET A 88 -25.29 -2.98 -12.95
C MET A 88 -26.63 -3.62 -12.60
N PHE A 89 -26.63 -4.94 -12.41
CA PHE A 89 -27.79 -5.64 -11.90
C PHE A 89 -27.62 -5.99 -10.43
N ALA A 90 -28.69 -5.83 -9.66
CA ALA A 90 -28.76 -6.18 -8.24
C ALA A 90 -29.98 -7.09 -7.99
N THR A 91 -29.73 -8.29 -7.49
CA THR A 91 -30.75 -9.31 -7.23
C THR A 91 -30.82 -9.57 -5.72
N PRO A 92 -31.93 -9.25 -5.04
CA PRO A 92 -32.10 -9.58 -3.63
C PRO A 92 -32.18 -11.10 -3.44
N LEU A 93 -31.64 -11.58 -2.32
CA LEU A 93 -31.67 -12.99 -1.91
C LEU A 93 -32.54 -13.16 -0.66
N ASP A 94 -33.06 -14.36 -0.46
CA ASP A 94 -33.86 -14.71 0.74
C ASP A 94 -33.09 -14.53 2.06
N SER A 95 -31.76 -14.57 2.01
CA SER A 95 -30.86 -14.31 3.14
C SER A 95 -30.76 -12.84 3.53
N GLY A 96 -31.34 -11.91 2.75
CA GLY A 96 -31.16 -10.47 2.90
C GLY A 96 -29.89 -9.92 2.24
N LEU A 97 -29.07 -10.81 1.65
CA LEU A 97 -27.92 -10.45 0.82
C LEU A 97 -28.37 -10.11 -0.60
N TRP A 98 -27.46 -9.55 -1.40
CA TRP A 98 -27.74 -9.12 -2.77
C TRP A 98 -26.66 -9.62 -3.72
N ASN A 99 -27.04 -10.36 -4.75
CA ASN A 99 -26.11 -10.61 -5.85
C ASN A 99 -25.98 -9.35 -6.69
N ILE A 100 -24.75 -8.96 -7.00
CA ILE A 100 -24.45 -7.89 -7.95
C ILE A 100 -23.66 -8.44 -9.13
N GLU A 101 -23.94 -7.92 -10.32
CA GLU A 101 -23.22 -8.28 -11.53
C GLU A 101 -23.22 -7.13 -12.54
N GLY A 102 -22.19 -7.08 -13.38
CA GLY A 102 -22.09 -6.14 -14.48
C GLY A 102 -21.08 -6.59 -15.53
N ASP A 103 -21.26 -6.04 -16.73
CA ASP A 103 -20.42 -6.26 -17.89
C ASP A 103 -20.40 -4.96 -18.69
N ASP A 104 -19.37 -4.16 -18.41
CA ASP A 104 -19.24 -2.81 -18.91
C ASP A 104 -17.96 -2.63 -19.71
N LYS A 105 -17.89 -1.51 -20.42
CA LYS A 105 -16.69 -1.07 -21.12
C LYS A 105 -16.63 0.44 -21.08
N PHE A 106 -15.41 0.96 -21.13
CA PHE A 106 -15.17 2.39 -21.13
C PHE A 106 -14.30 2.75 -22.32
N ASN A 107 -14.63 3.86 -22.97
CA ASN A 107 -13.77 4.45 -23.98
C ASN A 107 -14.04 5.94 -23.99
N VAL A 108 -13.22 6.68 -23.24
CA VAL A 108 -13.38 8.11 -23.05
C VAL A 108 -12.13 8.83 -23.50
N SER A 109 -12.34 10.04 -24.00
CA SER A 109 -11.25 10.95 -24.35
C SER A 109 -11.65 12.37 -24.01
N GLY A 110 -10.69 13.23 -23.74
CA GLY A 110 -11.00 14.60 -23.36
C GLY A 110 -9.75 15.44 -23.20
N HIS A 111 -9.97 16.62 -22.64
CA HIS A 111 -8.91 17.55 -22.28
C HIS A 111 -9.20 18.19 -20.93
N PHE A 112 -8.15 18.60 -20.23
CA PHE A 112 -8.26 19.43 -19.04
C PHE A 112 -7.14 20.47 -18.99
N LYS A 113 -7.36 21.56 -18.27
CA LYS A 113 -6.33 22.55 -17.97
C LYS A 113 -5.75 22.34 -16.57
N GLY A 114 -4.43 22.23 -16.49
CA GLY A 114 -3.71 22.16 -15.24
C GLY A 114 -3.67 23.51 -14.50
N PRO A 115 -3.04 23.57 -13.32
CA PRO A 115 -2.79 24.82 -12.59
C PRO A 115 -2.04 25.87 -13.43
N ASP A 116 -1.23 25.43 -14.38
CA ASP A 116 -0.49 26.25 -15.35
C ASP A 116 -1.35 26.76 -16.53
N GLN A 117 -2.66 26.47 -16.52
CA GLN A 117 -3.64 26.82 -17.55
C GLN A 117 -3.38 26.21 -18.94
N LYS A 118 -2.47 25.24 -19.04
CA LYS A 118 -2.16 24.57 -20.29
C LYS A 118 -3.04 23.35 -20.50
N PRO A 119 -3.48 23.08 -21.74
CA PRO A 119 -4.30 21.90 -22.03
C PRO A 119 -3.46 20.63 -21.93
N THR A 120 -4.08 19.58 -21.40
CA THR A 120 -3.60 18.20 -21.44
C THR A 120 -4.71 17.35 -22.02
N ASP A 121 -4.44 16.69 -23.14
CA ASP A 121 -5.33 15.72 -23.74
C ASP A 121 -5.17 14.38 -23.05
N PHE A 122 -6.25 13.61 -22.95
CA PHE A 122 -6.23 12.26 -22.40
C PHE A 122 -7.16 11.33 -23.17
N ALA A 123 -6.82 10.05 -23.15
CA ALA A 123 -7.71 8.96 -23.51
C ALA A 123 -7.59 7.83 -22.48
N TYR A 124 -8.72 7.21 -22.18
CA TYR A 124 -8.81 6.10 -21.24
C TYR A 124 -9.80 5.08 -21.78
N SER A 125 -9.40 3.82 -21.82
CA SER A 125 -10.29 2.74 -22.26
C SER A 125 -10.12 1.47 -21.44
N ILE A 126 -11.21 0.74 -21.30
CA ILE A 126 -11.29 -0.64 -20.80
C ILE A 126 -12.19 -1.37 -21.79
N ALA A 127 -11.68 -2.38 -22.49
CA ALA A 127 -12.48 -3.08 -23.50
C ALA A 127 -13.57 -3.97 -22.90
N SER A 128 -13.31 -4.50 -21.70
CA SER A 128 -14.25 -5.32 -20.93
C SER A 128 -13.96 -5.18 -19.44
N LEU A 129 -15.00 -4.93 -18.64
CA LEU A 129 -15.01 -4.92 -17.19
C LEU A 129 -16.19 -5.80 -16.74
N VAL A 130 -15.89 -7.02 -16.34
CA VAL A 130 -16.88 -7.98 -15.85
C VAL A 130 -16.71 -8.15 -14.36
N TYR A 131 -17.80 -8.10 -13.60
CA TYR A 131 -17.74 -8.34 -12.18
C TYR A 131 -18.98 -9.04 -11.66
N THR A 132 -18.80 -9.81 -10.60
CA THR A 132 -19.87 -10.43 -9.82
C THR A 132 -19.55 -10.32 -8.34
N GLY A 133 -20.58 -10.27 -7.50
CA GLY A 133 -20.36 -10.23 -6.06
C GLY A 133 -21.61 -10.51 -5.25
N VAL A 134 -21.41 -10.73 -3.96
CA VAL A 134 -22.48 -10.87 -2.96
C VAL A 134 -22.33 -9.71 -2.00
N PHE A 135 -23.25 -8.75 -2.09
CA PHE A 135 -23.31 -7.58 -1.24
C PHE A 135 -24.11 -7.86 0.04
N ASP A 136 -23.57 -7.44 1.17
CA ASP A 136 -24.21 -7.50 2.48
C ASP A 136 -24.57 -6.09 2.98
N PRO A 137 -25.87 -5.75 2.95
CA PRO A 137 -26.44 -4.55 3.57
C PRO A 137 -25.91 -4.22 4.98
N ALA A 138 -25.74 -5.23 5.83
CA ALA A 138 -25.45 -5.06 7.25
C ALA A 138 -24.06 -4.44 7.48
N ILE A 139 -23.09 -4.82 6.64
CA ILE A 139 -21.72 -4.30 6.67
C ILE A 139 -21.46 -3.27 5.57
N SER A 140 -22.44 -3.04 4.69
CA SER A 140 -22.35 -2.12 3.55
C SER A 140 -21.15 -2.43 2.65
N TYR A 141 -20.89 -3.73 2.43
CA TYR A 141 -19.75 -4.22 1.67
C TYR A 141 -19.99 -5.64 1.13
N LEU A 142 -19.05 -6.17 0.35
CA LEU A 142 -19.15 -7.50 -0.26
C LEU A 142 -18.68 -8.63 0.66
N ARG A 143 -19.46 -9.71 0.72
CA ARG A 143 -19.10 -11.03 1.26
C ARG A 143 -18.22 -11.82 0.30
N SER A 144 -18.40 -11.60 -1.00
CA SER A 144 -17.51 -12.13 -2.03
C SER A 144 -17.56 -11.27 -3.28
N GLY A 145 -16.49 -11.26 -4.06
CA GLY A 145 -16.44 -10.58 -5.35
C GLY A 145 -15.42 -11.20 -6.28
N THR A 146 -15.72 -11.18 -7.58
CA THR A 146 -14.76 -11.45 -8.66
C THR A 146 -14.84 -10.30 -9.65
N PHE A 147 -13.70 -9.73 -10.01
CA PHE A 147 -13.60 -8.58 -10.91
C PHE A 147 -12.53 -8.86 -11.96
N ASN A 148 -12.90 -8.69 -13.22
CA ASN A 148 -12.03 -8.95 -14.36
C ASN A 148 -12.07 -7.74 -15.29
N ALA A 149 -10.90 -7.23 -15.68
CA ALA A 149 -10.79 -6.18 -16.68
C ALA A 149 -9.81 -6.57 -17.78
N LYS A 150 -10.07 -6.16 -19.02
CA LYS A 150 -9.24 -6.48 -20.19
C LYS A 150 -8.94 -5.26 -21.03
N ASP A 151 -7.75 -5.27 -21.63
CA ASP A 151 -7.25 -4.26 -22.58
C ASP A 151 -7.43 -2.83 -22.05
N ILE A 152 -6.90 -2.57 -20.86
CA ILE A 152 -6.90 -1.24 -20.27
C ILE A 152 -5.81 -0.43 -20.96
N LYS A 153 -6.16 0.77 -21.42
CA LYS A 153 -5.21 1.70 -22.04
C LYS A 153 -5.44 3.11 -21.53
N VAL A 154 -4.34 3.78 -21.22
CA VAL A 154 -4.31 5.17 -20.78
C VAL A 154 -3.30 5.89 -21.67
N SER A 155 -3.67 7.06 -22.17
CA SER A 155 -2.72 7.97 -22.79
C SER A 155 -3.01 9.39 -22.33
N SER A 156 -1.97 10.17 -22.07
CA SER A 156 -2.11 11.61 -21.83
C SER A 156 -0.98 12.38 -22.51
N LYS A 157 -1.30 13.57 -23.01
CA LYS A 157 -0.35 14.42 -23.71
C LYS A 157 -0.57 15.88 -23.33
N SER A 158 0.45 16.49 -22.76
CA SER A 158 0.56 17.94 -22.57
C SER A 158 1.57 18.51 -23.57
N ASP A 159 1.88 19.80 -23.43
CA ASP A 159 2.98 20.42 -24.19
C ASP A 159 4.36 19.93 -23.71
N THR A 160 4.48 19.52 -22.45
CA THR A 160 5.75 19.11 -21.84
C THR A 160 5.96 17.61 -21.77
N GLU A 161 4.89 16.82 -21.65
CA GLU A 161 4.95 15.41 -21.27
C GLU A 161 3.94 14.57 -22.05
N GLU A 162 4.33 13.34 -22.38
CA GLU A 162 3.47 12.33 -22.99
C GLU A 162 3.62 11.01 -22.24
N VAL A 163 2.48 10.42 -21.86
CA VAL A 163 2.39 9.16 -21.11
C VAL A 163 1.51 8.20 -21.88
N HIS A 164 1.96 6.95 -22.02
CA HIS A 164 1.18 5.82 -22.53
C HIS A 164 1.29 4.67 -21.56
N ALA A 165 0.17 4.12 -21.13
CA ALA A 165 0.14 2.93 -20.27
C ALA A 165 -0.88 1.92 -20.79
N SER A 166 -0.57 0.64 -20.60
CA SER A 166 -1.49 -0.45 -20.92
C SER A 166 -1.36 -1.62 -19.96
N ILE A 167 -2.49 -2.30 -19.76
CA ILE A 167 -2.59 -3.53 -18.99
C ILE A 167 -3.44 -4.50 -19.82
N ALA A 168 -2.95 -5.71 -20.07
CA ALA A 168 -3.70 -6.69 -20.87
C ALA A 168 -4.88 -7.27 -20.09
N GLY A 169 -4.67 -7.60 -18.82
CA GLY A 169 -5.70 -8.19 -17.97
C GLY A 169 -5.51 -7.85 -16.49
N ILE A 170 -6.62 -7.68 -15.78
CA ILE A 170 -6.70 -7.66 -14.33
C ILE A 170 -7.69 -8.74 -13.91
N ASP A 171 -7.32 -9.54 -12.93
CA ASP A 171 -8.19 -10.52 -12.27
C ASP A 171 -8.10 -10.32 -10.77
N GLN A 172 -9.22 -10.06 -10.10
CA GLN A 172 -9.30 -9.86 -8.65
C GLN A 172 -10.39 -10.71 -8.03
N LYS A 173 -10.13 -11.17 -6.81
CA LYS A 173 -11.10 -11.86 -5.97
C LYS A 173 -11.09 -11.25 -4.58
N LEU A 174 -12.26 -11.20 -3.98
CA LEU A 174 -12.50 -10.69 -2.64
C LEU A 174 -13.39 -11.69 -1.89
N SER A 175 -13.13 -11.85 -0.61
CA SER A 175 -14.01 -12.55 0.32
C SER A 175 -14.04 -11.82 1.66
N SER A 176 -15.20 -11.84 2.32
CA SER A 176 -15.32 -11.41 3.70
C SER A 176 -16.24 -12.31 4.51
N THR A 177 -15.87 -12.54 5.77
CA THR A 177 -16.57 -13.44 6.69
C THR A 177 -16.66 -12.83 8.07
N ASP A 178 -17.64 -13.24 8.87
CA ASP A 178 -17.70 -12.81 10.26
C ASP A 178 -16.45 -13.32 11.00
N SER A 179 -15.80 -12.42 11.74
CA SER A 179 -14.58 -12.72 12.47
C SER A 179 -14.90 -13.59 13.69
N ALA A 180 -13.98 -14.51 14.03
CA ALA A 180 -14.09 -15.33 15.23
C ALA A 180 -14.18 -14.49 16.53
N GLY A 181 -13.71 -13.24 16.50
CA GLY A 181 -13.81 -12.30 17.62
C GLY A 181 -15.23 -11.79 17.93
N GLY A 182 -16.22 -12.06 17.07
CA GLY A 182 -17.61 -11.65 17.27
C GLY A 182 -17.86 -10.15 17.16
N ASN A 183 -18.97 -9.67 17.73
CA ASN A 183 -19.36 -8.24 17.80
C ASN A 183 -19.49 -7.51 16.46
N GLY A 184 -19.82 -8.22 15.38
CA GLY A 184 -19.96 -7.62 14.05
C GLY A 184 -18.63 -7.23 13.40
N ARG A 185 -17.52 -7.80 13.86
CA ARG A 185 -16.21 -7.69 13.19
C ARG A 185 -16.12 -8.63 12.00
N ILE A 186 -15.41 -8.20 10.98
CA ILE A 186 -15.30 -8.88 9.68
C ILE A 186 -13.84 -9.15 9.35
N ASP A 187 -13.56 -10.36 8.86
CA ASP A 187 -12.30 -10.72 8.25
C ASP A 187 -12.42 -10.54 6.73
N PHE A 188 -11.44 -9.91 6.10
CA PHE A 188 -11.35 -9.63 4.67
C PHE A 188 -10.13 -10.34 4.10
N ALA A 189 -10.28 -10.93 2.92
CA ALA A 189 -9.17 -11.43 2.13
C ALA A 189 -9.37 -11.08 0.66
N GLY A 190 -8.30 -10.65 0.00
CA GLY A 190 -8.29 -10.27 -1.40
C GLY A 190 -7.07 -10.82 -2.12
N THR A 191 -7.25 -11.20 -3.38
CA THR A 191 -6.16 -11.53 -4.29
C THR A 191 -6.37 -10.81 -5.60
N GLY A 192 -5.28 -10.43 -6.27
CA GLY A 192 -5.29 -9.73 -7.53
C GLY A 192 -4.11 -10.14 -8.38
N SER A 193 -4.30 -10.15 -9.69
CA SER A 193 -3.21 -10.26 -10.66
C SER A 193 -3.44 -9.26 -11.78
N MET A 194 -2.35 -8.65 -12.23
CA MET A 194 -2.28 -7.77 -13.39
C MET A 194 -1.30 -8.40 -14.38
N THR A 195 -1.62 -8.40 -15.68
CA THR A 195 -0.78 -9.03 -16.71
C THR A 195 -0.36 -8.04 -17.79
N ASN A 196 0.87 -8.21 -18.28
CA ASN A 196 1.50 -7.40 -19.32
C ASN A 196 1.37 -5.89 -19.05
N PHE A 197 1.86 -5.45 -17.88
CA PHE A 197 1.95 -4.04 -17.57
C PHE A 197 3.00 -3.37 -18.46
N PHE A 198 2.62 -2.23 -19.01
CA PHE A 198 3.50 -1.35 -19.77
C PHE A 198 3.16 0.10 -19.44
N GLU A 199 4.19 0.91 -19.16
CA GLU A 199 4.09 2.36 -19.06
C GLU A 199 5.28 2.98 -19.78
N GLN A 200 5.04 4.04 -20.54
CA GLN A 200 6.05 4.83 -21.19
C GLN A 200 5.79 6.29 -20.88
N VAL A 201 6.80 6.98 -20.37
CA VAL A 201 6.78 8.41 -20.08
C VAL A 201 7.86 9.09 -20.91
N SER A 202 7.52 10.20 -21.55
CA SER A 202 8.46 10.99 -22.34
C SER A 202 8.18 12.48 -22.19
N SER A 203 9.19 13.32 -22.39
CA SER A 203 9.04 14.77 -22.33
C SER A 203 9.90 15.43 -23.42
N GLN A 204 9.74 16.74 -23.65
CA GLN A 204 10.63 17.44 -24.58
C GLN A 204 12.11 17.43 -24.16
N GLN A 205 12.37 17.31 -22.86
CA GLN A 205 13.71 17.37 -22.27
C GLN A 205 14.23 16.01 -21.79
N THR A 206 13.33 15.04 -21.65
CA THR A 206 13.60 13.71 -21.10
C THR A 206 13.22 12.67 -22.15
N PRO A 207 14.19 11.90 -22.64
CA PRO A 207 13.90 10.78 -23.51
C PRO A 207 12.90 9.78 -22.92
N PRO A 208 12.26 8.95 -23.75
CA PRO A 208 11.32 7.94 -23.27
C PRO A 208 11.93 7.02 -22.22
N VAL A 209 11.19 6.86 -21.12
CA VAL A 209 11.42 5.84 -20.09
C VAL A 209 10.27 4.84 -20.17
N GLU A 210 10.59 3.57 -20.39
CA GLU A 210 9.63 2.48 -20.44
C GLU A 210 9.74 1.59 -19.20
N ILE A 211 8.61 1.27 -18.58
CA ILE A 211 8.49 0.35 -17.45
C ILE A 211 7.60 -0.81 -17.90
N ARG A 212 8.05 -2.05 -17.68
CA ARG A 212 7.34 -3.27 -18.05
C ARG A 212 7.35 -4.28 -16.91
N ALA A 213 6.26 -5.04 -16.79
CA ALA A 213 6.21 -6.25 -15.97
C ALA A 213 5.26 -7.26 -16.63
N ASP A 214 5.63 -8.55 -16.60
CA ASP A 214 4.80 -9.61 -17.17
C ASP A 214 3.59 -9.89 -16.28
N SER A 215 3.79 -9.88 -14.96
CA SER A 215 2.70 -9.85 -14.00
C SER A 215 3.01 -9.05 -12.75
N ILE A 216 1.95 -8.54 -12.12
CA ILE A 216 1.96 -8.00 -10.77
C ILE A 216 0.86 -8.73 -9.99
N ASP A 217 1.26 -9.48 -8.98
CA ASP A 217 0.39 -10.29 -8.13
C ASP A 217 0.29 -9.64 -6.75
N VAL A 218 -0.93 -9.53 -6.22
CA VAL A 218 -1.22 -8.90 -4.93
C VAL A 218 -2.08 -9.85 -4.11
N ALA A 219 -1.77 -9.99 -2.83
CA ALA A 219 -2.66 -10.64 -1.87
C ALA A 219 -2.68 -9.84 -0.57
N GLY A 220 -3.86 -9.67 0.00
CA GLY A 220 -4.06 -8.95 1.25
C GLY A 220 -5.09 -9.62 2.15
N GLU A 221 -4.89 -9.52 3.45
CA GLU A 221 -5.80 -10.03 4.47
C GLU A 221 -5.90 -9.04 5.64
N VAL A 222 -7.12 -8.80 6.12
CA VAL A 222 -7.39 -7.99 7.31
C VAL A 222 -8.31 -8.78 8.22
N LYS A 223 -7.95 -8.95 9.50
CA LYS A 223 -8.80 -9.66 10.47
C LYS A 223 -9.39 -8.70 11.48
N GLY A 224 -10.61 -8.98 11.89
CA GLY A 224 -11.27 -8.31 13.00
C GLY A 224 -11.65 -6.85 12.73
N LEU A 225 -11.93 -6.47 11.48
CA LEU A 225 -12.26 -5.09 11.12
C LEU A 225 -13.68 -4.73 11.63
N PRO A 226 -13.87 -3.61 12.34
CA PRO A 226 -15.17 -3.16 12.84
C PRO A 226 -15.94 -2.40 11.74
N ALA A 227 -16.33 -3.10 10.66
CA ALA A 227 -16.91 -2.51 9.45
C ALA A 227 -18.12 -1.60 9.75
N LYS A 228 -18.98 -2.02 10.68
CA LYS A 228 -20.13 -1.22 11.14
C LYS A 228 -19.68 0.12 11.75
N GLN A 229 -18.73 0.10 12.67
CA GLN A 229 -18.28 1.31 13.37
C GLN A 229 -17.54 2.25 12.41
N ILE A 230 -16.78 1.71 11.45
CA ILE A 230 -16.14 2.52 10.40
C ILE A 230 -17.20 3.25 9.56
N ARG A 231 -18.25 2.55 9.15
CA ARG A 231 -19.37 3.15 8.42
C ARG A 231 -20.07 4.22 9.26
N ASP A 232 -20.36 3.93 10.52
CA ASP A 232 -21.06 4.86 11.42
C ASP A 232 -20.19 6.12 11.68
N MET A 233 -18.85 5.98 11.69
CA MET A 233 -17.90 7.11 11.74
C MET A 233 -17.94 7.96 10.45
N ILE A 234 -17.98 7.34 9.27
CA ILE A 234 -18.10 8.07 7.99
C ILE A 234 -19.39 8.89 7.98
N PHE A 235 -20.53 8.29 8.33
CA PHE A 235 -21.80 9.01 8.41
C PHE A 235 -21.74 10.15 9.42
N PHE A 236 -21.15 9.92 10.59
CA PHE A 236 -20.97 10.98 11.57
C PHE A 236 -20.16 12.16 11.01
N VAL A 237 -19.02 11.89 10.35
CA VAL A 237 -18.20 12.96 9.77
C VAL A 237 -18.98 13.71 8.69
N LEU A 238 -19.70 13.02 7.81
CA LEU A 238 -20.49 13.65 6.75
C LEU A 238 -21.62 14.52 7.31
N ASP A 239 -22.32 14.07 8.36
CA ASP A 239 -23.41 14.80 9.00
C ASP A 239 -22.93 16.10 9.68
N HIS A 240 -21.64 16.21 10.02
CA HIS A 240 -21.08 17.32 10.80
C HIS A 240 -19.91 18.02 10.09
N VAL A 241 -19.65 17.76 8.80
CA VAL A 241 -18.47 18.28 8.07
C VAL A 241 -18.47 19.81 7.95
N ASP A 242 -19.66 20.43 7.93
CA ASP A 242 -19.83 21.87 7.85
C ASP A 242 -19.85 22.56 9.23
N GLU A 243 -19.84 21.78 10.32
CA GLU A 243 -19.78 22.32 11.68
C GLU A 243 -18.35 22.75 12.01
N LYS A 244 -18.20 23.97 12.55
CA LYS A 244 -16.88 24.50 12.92
C LYS A 244 -16.29 23.82 14.15
N GLU A 245 -17.14 23.38 15.07
CA GLU A 245 -16.79 22.75 16.34
C GLU A 245 -17.88 21.73 16.68
N LEU A 246 -17.48 20.59 17.23
CA LEU A 246 -18.43 19.56 17.63
C LEU A 246 -19.07 19.94 18.97
N SER A 247 -20.39 19.80 19.05
CA SER A 247 -21.08 19.88 20.35
C SER A 247 -20.54 18.82 21.32
N PRO A 248 -20.62 19.03 22.65
CA PRO A 248 -20.20 18.01 23.62
C PRO A 248 -20.87 16.65 23.40
N GLU A 249 -22.16 16.62 23.07
CA GLU A 249 -22.91 15.40 22.76
C GLU A 249 -22.37 14.68 21.51
N ASN A 250 -22.06 15.44 20.46
CA ASN A 250 -21.49 14.89 19.23
C ASN A 250 -20.05 14.38 19.45
N SER A 251 -19.27 15.08 20.28
CA SER A 251 -17.94 14.64 20.72
C SER A 251 -18.02 13.31 21.48
N ASP A 252 -18.96 13.17 22.43
CA ASP A 252 -19.18 11.92 23.16
C ASP A 252 -19.66 10.79 22.24
N LYS A 253 -20.53 11.10 21.26
CA LYS A 253 -21.03 10.14 20.29
C LYS A 253 -19.91 9.56 19.43
N ILE A 254 -19.06 10.39 18.84
CA ILE A 254 -17.94 9.90 18.01
C ILE A 254 -16.91 9.15 18.84
N LYS A 255 -16.61 9.60 20.07
CA LYS A 255 -15.77 8.85 21.02
C LYS A 255 -16.36 7.47 21.35
N GLY A 256 -17.68 7.38 21.49
CA GLY A 256 -18.37 6.11 21.69
C GLY A 256 -18.22 5.14 20.51
N ILE A 257 -18.36 5.63 19.27
CA ILE A 257 -18.14 4.85 18.05
C ILE A 257 -16.69 4.36 17.99
N LEU A 258 -15.74 5.26 18.21
CA LEU A 258 -14.32 4.95 18.21
C LEU A 258 -13.96 3.91 19.28
N LYS A 259 -14.45 4.05 20.50
CA LYS A 259 -14.21 3.08 21.59
C LYS A 259 -14.68 1.67 21.22
N GLN A 260 -15.79 1.54 20.49
CA GLN A 260 -16.27 0.25 20.00
C GLN A 260 -15.45 -0.27 18.81
N ALA A 261 -14.84 0.62 18.03
CA ALA A 261 -13.99 0.26 16.90
C ALA A 261 -12.62 -0.26 17.36
N PHE A 262 -12.07 0.21 18.49
CA PHE A 262 -10.75 -0.23 18.96
C PHE A 262 -10.75 -1.69 19.47
N PRO A 263 -9.68 -2.46 19.21
CA PRO A 263 -8.63 -2.18 18.22
C PRO A 263 -9.18 -2.17 16.79
N VAL A 264 -8.70 -1.25 15.94
CA VAL A 264 -9.25 -1.08 14.58
C VAL A 264 -9.10 -2.35 13.72
N LEU A 265 -8.12 -3.21 14.04
CA LEU A 265 -7.92 -4.51 13.42
C LEU A 265 -7.20 -5.46 14.38
N ALA A 266 -7.35 -6.76 14.16
CA ALA A 266 -6.62 -7.81 14.87
C ALA A 266 -5.32 -8.20 14.14
N SER A 267 -5.36 -8.23 12.80
CA SER A 267 -4.16 -8.38 11.98
C SER A 267 -4.35 -7.79 10.60
N PHE A 268 -3.25 -7.47 9.94
CA PHE A 268 -3.17 -7.04 8.55
C PHE A 268 -1.99 -7.77 7.89
N SER A 269 -2.16 -8.23 6.66
CA SER A 269 -1.05 -8.67 5.83
C SER A 269 -1.27 -8.24 4.39
N GLU A 270 -0.18 -7.88 3.72
CA GLU A 270 -0.15 -7.53 2.30
C GLU A 270 1.12 -8.09 1.69
N THR A 271 0.99 -8.65 0.48
CA THR A 271 2.10 -9.11 -0.35
C THR A 271 1.91 -8.62 -1.77
N ILE A 272 2.98 -8.14 -2.38
CA ILE A 272 3.04 -7.75 -3.79
C ILE A 272 4.23 -8.48 -4.41
N GLY A 273 4.01 -9.18 -5.52
CA GLY A 273 5.02 -9.79 -6.35
C GLY A 273 5.00 -9.19 -7.75
N VAL A 274 6.17 -8.84 -8.29
CA VAL A 274 6.33 -8.34 -9.66
C VAL A 274 7.26 -9.28 -10.41
N ASN A 275 6.76 -9.83 -11.52
CA ASN A 275 7.51 -10.75 -12.36
C ASN A 275 8.04 -10.04 -13.61
N ASN A 276 9.33 -10.25 -13.89
CA ASN A 276 10.06 -9.68 -15.02
C ASN A 276 9.96 -8.15 -15.10
N LEU A 277 10.20 -7.47 -13.97
CA LEU A 277 10.27 -6.01 -13.93
C LEU A 277 11.43 -5.52 -14.79
N THR A 278 11.14 -4.59 -15.70
CA THR A 278 12.12 -3.95 -16.57
C THR A 278 11.87 -2.45 -16.59
N VAL A 279 12.95 -1.68 -16.48
CA VAL A 279 12.99 -0.25 -16.76
C VAL A 279 13.98 -0.02 -17.90
N SER A 280 13.53 0.56 -19.00
CA SER A 280 14.35 0.85 -20.19
C SER A 280 14.38 2.35 -20.45
N THR A 281 15.56 2.86 -20.76
CA THR A 281 15.82 4.27 -21.10
C THR A 281 16.76 4.31 -22.30
N GLU A 282 16.96 5.49 -22.90
CA GLU A 282 17.99 5.64 -23.95
C GLU A 282 19.41 5.31 -23.46
N VAL A 283 19.69 5.50 -22.17
CA VAL A 283 21.02 5.29 -21.59
C VAL A 283 21.21 3.89 -21.01
N GLY A 284 20.25 2.98 -21.17
CA GLY A 284 20.36 1.61 -20.69
C GLY A 284 19.06 1.02 -20.14
N LYS A 285 19.16 -0.24 -19.72
CA LYS A 285 18.07 -1.07 -19.23
C LYS A 285 18.44 -1.70 -17.89
N GLY A 286 17.53 -1.70 -16.94
CA GLY A 286 17.69 -2.42 -15.68
C GLY A 286 16.41 -3.14 -15.29
N GLY A 287 16.50 -4.02 -14.30
CA GLY A 287 15.33 -4.77 -13.85
C GLY A 287 15.65 -5.88 -12.87
N ALA A 288 14.60 -6.63 -12.53
CA ALA A 288 14.68 -7.83 -11.72
C ALA A 288 13.68 -8.86 -12.26
N LYS A 289 14.05 -10.13 -12.25
CA LYS A 289 13.17 -11.21 -12.73
C LYS A 289 12.05 -11.50 -11.74
N ALA A 290 12.32 -11.32 -10.46
CA ALA A 290 11.32 -11.31 -9.41
C ALA A 290 11.63 -10.17 -8.42
N PHE A 291 10.60 -9.40 -8.08
CA PHE A 291 10.64 -8.41 -7.02
C PHE A 291 9.44 -8.65 -6.09
N GLY A 292 9.67 -8.59 -4.78
CA GLY A 292 8.66 -8.86 -3.78
C GLY A 292 8.64 -7.82 -2.68
N TYR A 293 7.46 -7.51 -2.19
CA TYR A 293 7.18 -6.63 -1.06
C TYR A 293 6.17 -7.30 -0.14
N ASN A 294 6.34 -7.19 1.17
CA ASN A 294 5.34 -7.62 2.14
C ASN A 294 5.28 -6.71 3.36
N VAL A 295 4.07 -6.53 3.89
CA VAL A 295 3.81 -5.90 5.18
C VAL A 295 2.93 -6.81 6.01
N VAL A 296 3.21 -6.89 7.31
CA VAL A 296 2.39 -7.63 8.26
C VAL A 296 2.25 -6.83 9.55
N MET A 297 1.05 -6.85 10.13
CA MET A 297 0.78 -6.37 11.47
C MET A 297 -0.03 -7.44 12.20
N ASP A 298 0.50 -7.98 13.28
CA ASP A 298 -0.15 -9.06 14.03
C ASP A 298 0.26 -9.12 15.50
N GLY A 299 -0.53 -9.83 16.30
CA GLY A 299 -0.31 -9.97 17.75
C GLY A 299 -1.40 -9.34 18.60
N PRO A 300 -1.28 -9.45 19.94
CA PRO A 300 -2.22 -8.82 20.85
C PRO A 300 -2.09 -7.29 20.78
N THR A 301 -3.17 -6.57 21.07
CA THR A 301 -3.24 -5.10 20.90
C THR A 301 -2.24 -4.32 21.75
N ASP A 302 -1.76 -4.92 22.83
CA ASP A 302 -0.83 -4.32 23.77
C ASP A 302 0.63 -4.76 23.51
N ALA A 303 0.86 -5.63 22.51
CA ALA A 303 2.18 -6.04 22.04
C ALA A 303 2.14 -6.43 20.56
N MET A 304 1.63 -5.53 19.72
CA MET A 304 1.51 -5.74 18.28
C MET A 304 2.91 -5.74 17.64
N ARG A 305 3.10 -6.57 16.62
CA ARG A 305 4.30 -6.60 15.78
C ARG A 305 3.99 -5.99 14.44
N PHE A 306 4.81 -5.03 13.99
CA PHE A 306 4.85 -4.57 12.61
C PHE A 306 6.03 -5.22 11.89
N GLY A 307 5.83 -5.76 10.70
CA GLY A 307 6.86 -6.36 9.87
C GLY A 307 6.80 -5.83 8.45
N PHE A 308 7.98 -5.62 7.87
CA PHE A 308 8.20 -5.18 6.50
C PHE A 308 9.23 -6.10 5.85
N GLY A 309 9.00 -6.51 4.61
CA GLY A 309 9.96 -7.24 3.81
C GLY A 309 10.02 -6.75 2.37
N MET A 310 11.21 -6.78 1.79
CA MET A 310 11.45 -6.50 0.38
C MET A 310 12.51 -7.46 -0.14
N ASN A 311 12.30 -8.01 -1.33
CA ASN A 311 13.28 -8.87 -1.99
C ASN A 311 13.34 -8.63 -3.50
N ALA A 312 14.49 -8.92 -4.10
CA ALA A 312 14.70 -8.86 -5.54
C ALA A 312 15.66 -9.97 -5.95
N GLN A 313 15.38 -10.62 -7.08
CA GLN A 313 16.16 -11.74 -7.62
C GLN A 313 16.46 -11.52 -9.11
N ASP A 314 17.60 -12.05 -9.54
CA ASP A 314 18.15 -11.89 -10.88
C ASP A 314 18.13 -10.41 -11.33
N ILE A 315 18.61 -9.54 -10.45
CA ILE A 315 18.78 -8.12 -10.71
C ILE A 315 19.80 -7.95 -11.84
N SER A 316 19.48 -7.11 -12.82
CA SER A 316 20.37 -6.81 -13.93
C SER A 316 20.33 -5.32 -14.26
N VAL A 317 21.49 -4.79 -14.63
CA VAL A 317 21.65 -3.42 -15.11
C VAL A 317 22.62 -3.47 -16.29
N ASP A 318 22.14 -3.02 -17.45
CA ASP A 318 22.89 -2.91 -18.69
C ASP A 318 22.89 -1.43 -19.10
N THR A 319 24.00 -0.75 -18.85
CA THR A 319 24.18 0.65 -19.22
C THR A 319 25.63 0.94 -19.58
N PRO A 320 25.92 1.68 -20.66
CA PRO A 320 27.25 2.15 -20.98
C PRO A 320 27.85 3.09 -19.92
N LEU A 321 27.03 3.61 -19.00
CA LEU A 321 27.49 4.47 -17.90
C LEU A 321 28.15 3.68 -16.77
N MET A 322 27.93 2.37 -16.70
CA MET A 322 28.55 1.50 -15.71
C MET A 322 29.87 0.96 -16.27
N PRO A 323 31.03 1.31 -15.68
CA PRO A 323 32.28 0.74 -16.14
C PRO A 323 32.28 -0.78 -15.92
N ALA A 324 32.71 -1.53 -16.93
CA ALA A 324 32.68 -3.00 -16.92
C ALA A 324 33.42 -3.62 -15.71
N SER A 325 34.38 -2.91 -15.13
CA SER A 325 35.12 -3.35 -13.95
C SER A 325 34.24 -3.43 -12.69
N TYR A 326 33.18 -2.61 -12.59
CA TYR A 326 32.27 -2.59 -11.43
C TYR A 326 31.05 -3.50 -11.59
N SER A 327 30.78 -4.05 -12.78
CA SER A 327 29.56 -4.80 -13.04
C SER A 327 29.43 -6.05 -12.16
N THR A 328 30.54 -6.71 -11.82
CA THR A 328 30.54 -7.91 -10.96
C THR A 328 30.19 -7.62 -9.50
N PHE A 329 30.25 -6.36 -9.08
CA PHE A 329 29.84 -5.91 -7.74
C PHE A 329 28.37 -5.54 -7.68
N MET A 330 27.65 -5.50 -8.80
CA MET A 330 26.23 -5.23 -8.77
C MET A 330 25.51 -6.39 -8.07
N PRO A 331 24.63 -6.11 -7.11
CA PRO A 331 23.82 -7.16 -6.50
C PRO A 331 22.98 -7.84 -7.58
N THR A 332 23.01 -9.17 -7.62
CA THR A 332 22.10 -10.02 -8.40
C THR A 332 20.88 -10.40 -7.58
N SER A 333 20.97 -10.33 -6.25
CA SER A 333 19.83 -10.51 -5.35
C SER A 333 19.96 -9.70 -4.06
N PHE A 334 18.82 -9.32 -3.52
CA PHE A 334 18.69 -8.57 -2.27
C PHE A 334 17.47 -9.06 -1.48
N ASP A 335 17.56 -9.12 -0.15
CA ASP A 335 16.46 -9.43 0.77
C ASP A 335 16.63 -8.56 2.01
N LEU A 336 15.60 -7.82 2.39
CA LEU A 336 15.55 -7.00 3.60
C LEU A 336 14.26 -7.31 4.32
N GLN A 337 14.38 -7.67 5.59
CA GLN A 337 13.28 -7.86 6.51
C GLN A 337 13.55 -7.01 7.75
N VAL A 338 12.55 -6.21 8.13
CA VAL A 338 12.57 -5.35 9.30
C VAL A 338 11.31 -5.61 10.10
N ALA A 339 11.40 -5.61 11.42
CA ALA A 339 10.23 -5.68 12.28
C ALA A 339 10.36 -4.81 13.53
N VAL A 340 9.23 -4.30 14.00
CA VAL A 340 9.10 -3.53 15.22
C VAL A 340 8.08 -4.27 16.11
N PRO A 341 8.55 -5.11 17.05
CA PRO A 341 7.66 -5.82 17.98
C PRO A 341 7.21 -4.92 19.14
N ASN A 342 6.25 -5.42 19.91
CA ASN A 342 5.81 -4.86 21.20
C ASN A 342 5.23 -3.44 21.12
N LEU A 343 4.55 -3.11 20.02
CA LEU A 343 3.82 -1.86 19.88
C LEU A 343 2.52 -1.90 20.71
N ASP A 344 2.34 -0.92 21.60
CA ASP A 344 1.22 -0.84 22.53
C ASP A 344 0.06 -0.01 21.92
N PHE A 345 -0.66 -0.62 20.98
CA PHE A 345 -1.84 0.00 20.35
C PHE A 345 -3.01 0.16 21.34
N ALA A 346 -3.07 -0.65 22.39
CA ALA A 346 -4.04 -0.49 23.47
C ALA A 346 -3.79 0.82 24.23
N GLY A 347 -2.54 1.05 24.68
CA GLY A 347 -2.15 2.28 25.37
C GLY A 347 -2.25 3.53 24.47
N PHE A 348 -1.94 3.39 23.18
CA PHE A 348 -2.20 4.43 22.19
C PHE A 348 -3.69 4.75 22.06
N GLY A 349 -4.55 3.72 21.95
CA GLY A 349 -5.99 3.87 21.88
C GLY A 349 -6.57 4.59 23.10
N ASP A 350 -6.14 4.23 24.30
CA ASP A 350 -6.56 4.88 25.56
C ASP A 350 -6.17 6.36 25.58
N ALA A 351 -4.95 6.70 25.14
CA ALA A 351 -4.50 8.09 25.04
C ALA A 351 -5.29 8.88 23.99
N PHE A 352 -5.59 8.27 22.84
CA PHE A 352 -6.42 8.87 21.80
C PHE A 352 -7.83 9.18 22.32
N MET A 353 -8.46 8.26 23.08
CA MET A 353 -9.78 8.49 23.66
C MET A 353 -9.82 9.60 24.72
N ALA A 354 -8.70 9.86 25.38
CA ALA A 354 -8.59 10.92 26.38
C ALA A 354 -8.48 12.33 25.79
N MET A 355 -8.25 12.47 24.47
CA MET A 355 -8.11 13.77 23.83
C MET A 355 -9.42 14.56 23.74
N ASP A 356 -9.33 15.87 23.79
CA ASP A 356 -10.42 16.77 23.42
C ASP A 356 -10.35 17.08 21.92
N PHE A 357 -11.37 16.67 21.16
CA PHE A 357 -11.42 16.88 19.71
C PHE A 357 -11.69 18.33 19.31
N ASN A 358 -12.03 19.21 20.27
CA ASN A 358 -12.16 20.65 20.03
C ASN A 358 -10.86 21.43 20.32
N ASP A 359 -9.83 20.78 20.88
CA ASP A 359 -8.54 21.43 21.16
C ASP A 359 -7.71 21.63 19.89
N LYS A 360 -7.45 22.90 19.54
CA LYS A 360 -6.71 23.31 18.34
C LYS A 360 -5.18 23.25 18.52
N THR A 361 -4.67 22.83 19.67
CA THR A 361 -3.22 22.68 19.95
C THR A 361 -2.64 21.32 19.55
N SER A 362 -3.34 20.59 18.68
CA SER A 362 -3.20 19.15 18.38
C SER A 362 -1.84 18.67 17.83
N GLU A 363 -0.97 19.56 17.32
CA GLU A 363 0.31 19.12 16.75
C GLU A 363 1.28 18.60 17.83
N LYS A 364 1.34 19.25 19.00
CA LYS A 364 2.18 18.77 20.12
C LYS A 364 1.62 17.54 20.80
N SER A 365 0.32 17.28 20.65
CA SER A 365 -0.34 16.12 21.24
C SER A 365 -0.11 14.85 20.42
N GLY A 366 0.12 14.96 19.11
CA GLY A 366 0.41 13.83 18.22
C GLY A 366 1.73 13.11 18.53
N GLU A 367 2.83 13.85 18.76
CA GLU A 367 4.13 13.26 19.13
C GLU A 367 4.07 12.56 20.49
N GLU A 368 3.46 13.21 21.50
CA GLU A 368 3.26 12.61 22.82
C GLU A 368 2.34 11.40 22.78
N MET A 369 1.37 11.36 21.86
CA MET A 369 0.54 10.19 21.62
C MET A 369 1.31 9.06 20.94
N ALA A 370 2.14 9.36 19.93
CA ALA A 370 2.95 8.36 19.25
C ALA A 370 3.91 7.65 20.23
N LYS A 371 4.43 8.37 21.24
CA LYS A 371 5.23 7.78 22.32
C LYS A 371 4.48 6.68 23.09
N LYS A 372 3.14 6.68 23.11
CA LYS A 372 2.32 5.66 23.78
C LYS A 372 2.34 4.30 23.09
N LEU A 373 2.77 4.24 21.83
CA LEU A 373 3.04 2.97 21.15
C LEU A 373 4.25 2.23 21.77
N PHE A 374 5.12 2.94 22.48
CA PHE A 374 6.36 2.39 23.04
C PHE A 374 6.21 2.24 24.56
N ARG A 375 5.85 1.03 25.01
CA ARG A 375 5.68 0.72 26.44
C ARG A 375 6.95 1.07 27.22
N ASP A 376 6.80 1.81 28.31
CA ASP A 376 7.90 2.36 29.12
C ASP A 376 8.92 3.22 28.34
N GLY A 377 8.53 3.73 27.17
CA GLY A 377 9.41 4.45 26.24
C GLY A 377 10.42 3.54 25.54
N ARG A 378 10.27 2.21 25.57
CA ARG A 378 11.19 1.26 24.93
C ARG A 378 10.79 0.97 23.49
N ILE A 379 11.78 0.95 22.61
CA ILE A 379 11.63 0.54 21.22
C ILE A 379 12.59 -0.64 20.95
N ALA A 380 12.10 -1.62 20.20
CA ALA A 380 12.92 -2.66 19.63
C ALA A 380 12.74 -2.66 18.11
N VAL A 381 13.83 -2.79 17.38
CA VAL A 381 13.84 -2.98 15.93
C VAL A 381 14.64 -4.23 15.63
N GLU A 382 14.00 -5.18 14.97
CA GLU A 382 14.60 -6.43 14.54
C GLU A 382 14.89 -6.34 13.04
N PHE A 383 16.02 -6.92 12.65
CA PHE A 383 16.40 -7.17 11.27
C PHE A 383 16.50 -8.69 11.10
N PRO A 384 15.38 -9.41 10.89
CA PRO A 384 15.40 -10.86 10.78
C PRO A 384 16.28 -11.37 9.63
N LYS A 385 16.42 -10.56 8.57
CA LYS A 385 17.29 -10.87 7.44
C LYS A 385 17.65 -9.59 6.67
N ILE A 386 18.94 -9.42 6.42
CA ILE A 386 19.46 -8.51 5.39
C ILE A 386 20.44 -9.35 4.59
N SER A 387 20.20 -9.55 3.30
CA SER A 387 21.12 -10.28 2.44
C SER A 387 21.35 -9.56 1.13
N ALA A 388 22.58 -9.60 0.66
CA ALA A 388 22.96 -9.09 -0.64
C ALA A 388 23.98 -10.03 -1.26
N LYS A 389 23.78 -10.35 -2.53
CA LYS A 389 24.67 -11.23 -3.29
C LYS A 389 24.97 -10.62 -4.65
N SER A 390 26.22 -10.75 -5.08
CA SER A 390 26.72 -10.42 -6.41
C SER A 390 27.59 -11.58 -6.93
N ASP A 391 28.32 -11.34 -8.02
CA ASP A 391 29.32 -12.29 -8.50
C ASP A 391 30.54 -12.37 -7.57
N VAL A 392 30.79 -11.37 -6.72
CA VAL A 392 32.03 -11.27 -5.92
C VAL A 392 31.80 -11.17 -4.42
N TYR A 393 30.57 -11.04 -3.94
CA TYR A 393 30.23 -11.09 -2.53
C TYR A 393 28.90 -11.82 -2.29
N ASP A 394 28.75 -12.39 -1.10
CA ASP A 394 27.53 -13.00 -0.60
C ASP A 394 27.51 -12.80 0.91
N ILE A 395 26.63 -11.91 1.37
CA ILE A 395 26.58 -11.41 2.74
C ILE A 395 25.16 -11.59 3.28
N ASP A 396 25.06 -12.17 4.47
CA ASP A 396 23.85 -12.26 5.28
C ASP A 396 24.08 -11.51 6.60
N MET A 397 23.07 -10.79 7.08
CA MET A 397 23.07 -10.14 8.38
C MET A 397 21.72 -10.34 9.07
N THR A 398 21.78 -10.61 10.38
CA THR A 398 20.61 -10.59 11.27
C THR A 398 20.93 -9.69 12.45
N GLY A 399 19.95 -8.99 13.02
CA GLY A 399 20.22 -8.21 14.21
C GLY A 399 18.99 -7.72 14.96
N LYS A 400 19.24 -7.10 16.09
CA LYS A 400 18.26 -6.48 16.97
C LYS A 400 18.86 -5.23 17.59
N ILE A 401 18.14 -4.12 17.52
CA ILE A 401 18.43 -2.89 18.23
C ILE A 401 17.34 -2.70 19.27
N GLU A 402 17.73 -2.43 20.51
CA GLU A 402 16.82 -2.03 21.57
C GLU A 402 17.25 -0.67 22.10
N GLY A 403 16.30 0.21 22.40
CA GLY A 403 16.64 1.51 22.96
C GLY A 403 15.45 2.20 23.60
N ARG A 404 15.64 3.48 23.91
CA ARG A 404 14.58 4.35 24.43
C ARG A 404 14.25 5.47 23.46
N VAL A 405 12.97 5.79 23.32
CA VAL A 405 12.50 6.90 22.47
C VAL A 405 12.72 8.28 23.11
N ASP A 406 13.05 8.33 24.40
CA ASP A 406 13.31 9.56 25.17
C ASP A 406 14.80 9.74 25.52
N ALA A 407 15.69 8.84 25.08
CA ALA A 407 17.12 8.92 25.35
C ALA A 407 17.98 8.35 24.21
N GLU A 408 18.61 9.22 23.43
CA GLU A 408 19.42 8.86 22.25
C GLU A 408 20.62 7.95 22.56
N LYS A 409 21.16 8.04 23.77
CA LYS A 409 22.34 7.26 24.20
C LYS A 409 22.01 5.95 24.90
N ASP A 410 20.74 5.69 25.20
CA ASP A 410 20.32 4.45 25.86
C ASP A 410 19.86 3.43 24.82
N TYR A 411 20.82 2.76 24.18
CA TYR A 411 20.55 1.68 23.24
C TYR A 411 21.54 0.52 23.37
N SER A 412 21.12 -0.64 22.92
CA SER A 412 21.95 -1.83 22.73
C SER A 412 21.69 -2.44 21.35
N MET A 413 22.70 -3.10 20.80
CA MET A 413 22.60 -3.77 19.52
C MET A 413 23.24 -5.16 19.60
N GLU A 414 22.56 -6.14 19.03
CA GLU A 414 23.12 -7.46 18.73
C GLU A 414 22.99 -7.69 17.23
N ALA A 415 24.07 -8.05 16.56
CA ALA A 415 24.06 -8.36 15.14
C ALA A 415 24.99 -9.52 14.81
N THR A 416 24.58 -10.40 13.91
CA THR A 416 25.46 -11.41 13.30
C THR A 416 25.60 -11.11 11.82
N ILE A 417 26.84 -10.96 11.36
CA ILE A 417 27.18 -10.84 9.94
C ILE A 417 27.85 -12.13 9.50
N LEU A 418 27.43 -12.67 8.37
CA LEU A 418 28.01 -13.83 7.71
C LEU A 418 28.43 -13.43 6.30
N ALA A 419 29.65 -13.77 5.90
CA ALA A 419 30.13 -13.57 4.53
C ALA A 419 30.65 -14.89 3.98
N ARG A 420 30.14 -15.29 2.80
CA ARG A 420 30.69 -16.42 2.02
C ARG A 420 31.77 -15.89 1.09
N ASP A 421 32.82 -16.69 0.89
CA ASP A 421 33.89 -16.41 -0.06
C ASP A 421 34.50 -15.00 0.07
N LEU A 422 34.68 -14.48 1.29
CA LEU A 422 35.21 -13.13 1.53
C LEU A 422 36.56 -12.88 0.84
N ASP A 423 37.39 -13.92 0.68
CA ASP A 423 38.65 -13.83 -0.08
C ASP A 423 38.43 -13.48 -1.55
N LYS A 424 37.36 -13.98 -2.16
CA LYS A 424 36.95 -13.61 -3.51
C LYS A 424 36.59 -12.13 -3.58
N THR A 425 35.87 -11.61 -2.57
CA THR A 425 35.57 -10.17 -2.48
C THR A 425 36.84 -9.34 -2.35
N ILE A 426 37.77 -9.73 -1.47
CA ILE A 426 39.05 -9.03 -1.28
C ILE A 426 39.84 -9.00 -2.59
N ALA A 427 39.97 -10.15 -3.28
CA ALA A 427 40.68 -10.25 -4.55
C ALA A 427 40.05 -9.37 -5.64
N ALA A 428 38.71 -9.32 -5.72
CA ALA A 428 38.01 -8.47 -6.67
C ALA A 428 38.26 -6.97 -6.41
N VAL A 429 38.25 -6.54 -5.14
CA VAL A 429 38.55 -5.15 -4.78
C VAL A 429 40.02 -4.81 -5.06
N GLN A 430 40.95 -5.73 -4.81
CA GLN A 430 42.37 -5.56 -5.14
C GLN A 430 42.60 -5.43 -6.65
N GLU A 431 41.86 -6.18 -7.46
CA GLU A 431 41.92 -6.06 -8.92
C GLU A 431 41.45 -4.68 -9.37
N LEU A 432 40.31 -4.20 -8.83
CA LEU A 432 39.82 -2.86 -9.09
C LEU A 432 40.81 -1.78 -8.64
N ALA A 433 41.52 -2.01 -7.53
CA ALA A 433 42.48 -1.06 -6.99
C ALA A 433 43.69 -0.78 -7.91
N LYS A 434 43.91 -1.63 -8.92
CA LYS A 434 44.92 -1.39 -9.96
C LYS A 434 44.54 -0.23 -10.89
N THR A 435 43.24 0.00 -11.07
CA THR A 435 42.68 1.06 -11.91
C THR A 435 42.10 2.22 -11.11
N ASP A 436 41.73 1.98 -9.85
CA ASP A 436 41.21 2.98 -8.91
C ASP A 436 41.99 2.90 -7.57
N PRO A 437 43.09 3.66 -7.43
CA PRO A 437 43.99 3.53 -6.29
C PRO A 437 43.35 3.75 -4.91
N ASP A 438 42.21 4.46 -4.83
CA ASP A 438 41.51 4.70 -3.57
C ASP A 438 40.94 3.41 -2.98
N LEU A 439 40.68 2.40 -3.81
CA LEU A 439 40.22 1.07 -3.38
C LEU A 439 41.29 0.22 -2.68
N ASN A 440 42.56 0.63 -2.72
CA ASN A 440 43.60 -0.03 -1.90
C ASN A 440 43.27 0.07 -0.41
N GLN A 441 42.82 1.24 0.06
CA GLN A 441 42.43 1.43 1.46
C GLN A 441 41.22 0.58 1.83
N VAL A 442 40.26 0.44 0.90
CA VAL A 442 39.08 -0.42 1.07
C VAL A 442 39.50 -1.88 1.21
N SER A 443 40.37 -2.38 0.33
CA SER A 443 40.88 -3.75 0.41
C SER A 443 41.61 -4.02 1.74
N PHE A 444 42.51 -3.12 2.17
CA PHE A 444 43.18 -3.25 3.46
C PHE A 444 42.19 -3.23 4.62
N GLY A 445 41.16 -2.38 4.56
CA GLY A 445 40.07 -2.34 5.53
C GLY A 445 39.35 -3.69 5.65
N ILE A 446 38.94 -4.28 4.52
CA ILE A 446 38.27 -5.60 4.51
C ILE A 446 39.19 -6.69 5.07
N MET A 447 40.49 -6.68 4.74
CA MET A 447 41.45 -7.62 5.32
C MET A 447 41.60 -7.47 6.84
N MET A 448 41.61 -6.24 7.36
CA MET A 448 41.60 -6.01 8.81
C MET A 448 40.32 -6.54 9.46
N VAL A 449 39.15 -6.26 8.87
CA VAL A 449 37.86 -6.78 9.35
C VAL A 449 37.81 -8.30 9.34
N LYS A 450 38.34 -8.94 8.28
CA LYS A 450 38.49 -10.41 8.21
C LYS A 450 39.29 -10.97 9.38
N GLY A 451 40.31 -10.24 9.87
CA GLY A 451 41.11 -10.64 11.03
C GLY A 451 40.30 -10.84 12.32
N PHE A 452 39.14 -10.21 12.44
CA PHE A 452 38.23 -10.37 13.58
C PHE A 452 37.17 -11.48 13.38
N ALA A 453 37.09 -12.08 12.20
CA ALA A 453 36.07 -13.08 11.88
C ALA A 453 36.37 -14.42 12.57
N LYS A 454 35.31 -15.12 12.99
CA LYS A 454 35.34 -16.57 13.18
C LYS A 454 35.06 -17.25 11.84
N THR A 455 35.60 -18.44 11.64
CA THR A 455 35.25 -19.29 10.50
C THR A 455 34.25 -20.34 10.95
N ASP A 456 33.04 -20.32 10.39
CA ASP A 456 32.02 -21.34 10.63
C ASP A 456 32.43 -22.67 9.97
N ALA A 457 31.79 -23.78 10.37
CA ALA A 457 32.10 -25.12 9.87
C ALA A 457 31.94 -25.28 8.35
N ASP A 458 31.10 -24.43 7.73
CA ASP A 458 30.87 -24.37 6.29
C ASP A 458 31.82 -23.38 5.56
N GLY A 459 32.81 -22.83 6.27
CA GLY A 459 33.83 -21.95 5.72
C GLY A 459 33.47 -20.46 5.69
N ARG A 460 32.29 -20.07 6.18
CA ARG A 460 31.87 -18.66 6.21
C ARG A 460 32.62 -17.85 7.25
N SER A 461 32.91 -16.59 6.92
CA SER A 461 33.39 -15.61 7.90
C SER A 461 32.20 -15.08 8.70
N ARG A 462 32.31 -15.11 10.02
CA ARG A 462 31.26 -14.72 10.97
C ARG A 462 31.75 -13.64 11.93
N TRP A 463 30.91 -12.64 12.14
CA TRP A 463 31.08 -11.62 13.19
C TRP A 463 29.80 -11.52 14.00
N ASP A 464 29.89 -11.88 15.28
CA ASP A 464 28.85 -11.56 16.26
C ASP A 464 29.21 -10.23 16.94
N ILE A 465 28.46 -9.18 16.64
CA ILE A 465 28.69 -7.82 17.11
C ILE A 465 27.69 -7.53 18.24
N SER A 466 28.20 -7.12 19.40
CA SER A 466 27.39 -6.66 20.53
C SER A 466 27.80 -5.24 20.90
N ILE A 467 26.82 -4.35 21.01
CA ILE A 467 26.96 -3.00 21.55
C ILE A 467 26.10 -2.91 22.80
N SER A 468 26.73 -2.62 23.93
CA SER A 468 26.05 -2.45 25.22
C SER A 468 25.62 -0.99 25.44
N ARG A 469 24.69 -0.78 26.38
CA ARG A 469 24.17 0.55 26.75
C ARG A 469 25.20 1.50 27.34
N ASP A 470 26.32 0.98 27.82
CA ASP A 470 27.47 1.76 28.28
C ASP A 470 28.41 2.19 27.13
N GLY A 471 28.03 1.90 25.87
CA GLY A 471 28.81 2.23 24.68
C GLY A 471 29.98 1.29 24.40
N SER A 472 30.15 0.22 25.20
CA SER A 472 31.15 -0.82 24.91
C SER A 472 30.76 -1.65 23.68
N ILE A 473 31.76 -2.06 22.90
CA ILE A 473 31.59 -2.81 21.66
C ILE A 473 32.44 -4.06 21.74
N SER A 474 31.82 -5.22 21.48
CA SER A 474 32.53 -6.48 21.31
C SER A 474 32.22 -7.12 19.97
N VAL A 475 33.22 -7.83 19.43
CA VAL A 475 33.12 -8.63 18.22
C VAL A 475 33.57 -10.04 18.56
N ASN A 476 32.72 -11.03 18.34
CA ASN A 476 32.98 -12.43 18.62
C ASN A 476 33.36 -12.71 20.10
N GLY A 477 32.95 -11.84 21.02
CA GLY A 477 33.27 -11.86 22.44
C GLY A 477 34.57 -11.13 22.83
N GLN A 478 35.29 -10.54 21.86
CA GLN A 478 36.47 -9.72 22.12
C GLN A 478 36.07 -8.24 22.21
N VAL A 479 36.47 -7.55 23.28
CA VAL A 479 36.22 -6.11 23.44
C VAL A 479 37.08 -5.32 22.46
N VAL A 480 36.43 -4.52 21.62
CA VAL A 480 37.08 -3.64 20.62
C VAL A 480 37.01 -2.18 21.07
N LYS A 481 35.99 -1.83 21.85
CA LYS A 481 35.84 -0.54 22.51
C LYS A 481 35.34 -0.75 23.94
N GLU A 482 36.04 -0.18 24.91
CA GLU A 482 35.63 -0.16 26.31
C GLU A 482 34.40 0.74 26.52
N ALA A 483 33.76 0.63 27.68
CA ALA A 483 32.65 1.49 28.06
C ALA A 483 33.03 2.99 28.00
N ASP A 484 32.07 3.83 27.61
CA ASP A 484 32.25 5.28 27.62
C ASP A 484 32.47 5.76 29.07
N GLN A 485 33.40 6.71 29.25
CA GLN A 485 33.65 7.29 30.57
C GLN A 485 32.42 8.10 31.03
N PRO A 486 32.08 8.06 32.34
CA PRO A 486 30.86 8.65 32.89
C PRO A 486 30.76 10.16 32.75
#